data_AF-A0A1G2HGM3-F1
#
_entry.id   AF-A0A1G2HGM3-F1
#
_cell.length_a   1.000
_cell.length_b   1.000
_cell.length_c   1.000
_cell.angle_alpha   90.00
_cell.angle_beta   90.00
_cell.angle_gamma   90.00
#
_symmetry.space_group_name_H-M   'P 1'
#
loop_
_entity.id
_entity.type
_entity.pdbx_description
1 polymer ?
#
loop_
_entity_poly.entity_id
_entity_poly.type
_entity_poly.pdbx_seq_one_letter_code
_entity_poly.pdbx_strand_id
1 'polypeptide(L)'
;MANRGPERKICTCGKFKTKGNKCKSCNSHHTRPRSRGGDDGFPNEVDRNIQEEHAPWHGLHGNMRVGEVARLALFDWEVFNPHHEIKEQDTHRGRIEKRTSSWNTLYGKKATKRTVMEVVIKKFTRRNHDRKHIRRVLDEALIMKKVGKRDYDQLVRLLDERIKE
;
A
#
# COMPACT_ATOMS: atom_id res chain seq x y z
N MET A 1 12.35 -33.76 6.69
CA MET A 1 11.95 -33.01 7.91
C MET A 1 12.21 -31.53 7.67
N ALA A 2 11.20 -30.66 7.79
CA ALA A 2 11.38 -29.23 7.53
C ALA A 2 12.22 -28.60 8.65
N ASN A 3 13.30 -27.88 8.29
CA ASN A 3 14.15 -27.10 9.19
C ASN A 3 13.33 -25.96 9.84
N ARG A 4 12.55 -26.30 10.87
CA ARG A 4 11.88 -25.33 11.74
C ARG A 4 12.93 -24.91 12.75
N GLY A 5 13.49 -23.72 12.59
CA GLY A 5 14.45 -23.15 13.57
C GLY A 5 13.91 -23.16 15.01
N PRO A 6 14.70 -22.69 15.99
CA PRO A 6 14.40 -22.86 17.41
C PRO A 6 12.99 -22.38 17.81
N GLU A 7 12.36 -23.11 18.74
CA GLU A 7 11.04 -22.78 19.27
C GLU A 7 11.02 -21.38 19.90
N ARG A 8 9.94 -20.65 19.66
CA ARG A 8 9.84 -19.24 20.07
C ARG A 8 9.42 -19.14 21.53
N LYS A 9 9.88 -18.08 22.22
CA LYS A 9 9.42 -17.77 23.58
C LYS A 9 7.91 -17.45 23.60
N ILE A 10 7.23 -17.91 24.64
CA ILE A 10 5.80 -17.72 24.87
C ILE A 10 5.58 -16.36 25.59
N CYS A 11 4.54 -15.63 25.20
CA CYS A 11 4.10 -14.40 25.85
C CYS A 11 3.18 -14.72 27.04
N THR A 12 2.97 -13.77 27.96
CA THR A 12 2.04 -13.91 29.09
C THR A 12 0.60 -14.25 28.66
N CYS A 13 0.27 -13.98 27.39
CA CYS A 13 -0.98 -14.31 26.74
C CYS A 13 -1.10 -15.79 26.27
N GLY A 14 -0.07 -16.63 26.50
CA GLY A 14 0.00 -18.02 26.03
C GLY A 14 0.39 -18.20 24.55
N LYS A 15 0.59 -17.11 23.79
CA LYS A 15 0.96 -17.16 22.36
C LYS A 15 2.45 -16.87 22.13
N PHE A 16 2.99 -17.40 21.03
CA PHE A 16 4.39 -17.17 20.65
C PHE A 16 4.71 -15.70 20.33
N LYS A 17 5.90 -15.24 20.74
CA LYS A 17 6.42 -13.90 20.38
C LYS A 17 6.78 -13.82 18.88
N THR A 18 6.72 -12.61 18.32
CA THR A 18 7.13 -12.35 16.92
C THR A 18 8.61 -12.64 16.69
N LYS A 19 8.96 -13.08 15.48
CA LYS A 19 10.35 -13.36 15.08
C LYS A 19 11.11 -12.03 14.95
N GLY A 20 12.24 -11.91 15.64
CA GLY A 20 13.04 -10.69 15.72
C GLY A 20 12.83 -9.97 17.06
N ASN A 21 13.93 -9.77 17.80
CA ASN A 21 14.00 -9.19 19.15
C ASN A 21 13.45 -7.75 19.29
N LYS A 22 12.82 -7.18 18.27
CA LYS A 22 12.35 -5.79 18.27
C LYS A 22 10.98 -5.60 18.91
N CYS A 23 10.19 -6.66 19.16
CA CYS A 23 8.88 -6.54 19.79
C CYS A 23 8.72 -7.44 21.03
N LYS A 24 8.35 -6.84 22.17
CA LYS A 24 8.20 -7.54 23.47
C LYS A 24 6.85 -8.27 23.65
N SER A 25 5.88 -8.07 22.75
CA SER A 25 4.50 -8.58 22.87
C SER A 25 4.12 -9.62 21.80
N CYS A 26 3.14 -10.48 22.10
CA CYS A 26 2.53 -11.40 21.12
C CYS A 26 1.57 -10.63 20.17
N ASN A 27 1.23 -11.25 19.04
CA ASN A 27 0.39 -10.64 17.99
C ASN A 27 -0.96 -10.09 18.50
N SER A 28 -1.52 -10.64 19.59
CA SER A 28 -2.79 -10.20 20.17
C SER A 28 -2.69 -8.96 21.07
N HIS A 29 -1.49 -8.51 21.42
CA HIS A 29 -1.28 -7.34 22.31
C HIS A 29 -0.75 -6.11 21.56
N HIS A 30 -0.82 -6.13 20.22
CA HIS A 30 -0.59 -4.94 19.42
C HIS A 30 -1.87 -4.08 19.42
N THR A 31 -1.78 -2.87 19.96
CA THR A 31 -2.84 -1.84 19.91
C THR A 31 -2.98 -1.17 18.54
N ARG A 32 -2.16 -1.55 17.56
CA ARG A 32 -2.34 -1.15 16.15
C ARG A 32 -3.00 -2.29 15.39
N PRO A 33 -4.14 -2.08 14.72
CA PRO A 33 -4.69 -3.08 13.80
C PRO A 33 -3.61 -3.41 12.75
N ARG A 34 -3.21 -4.69 12.67
CA ARG A 34 -2.21 -5.12 11.71
C ARG A 34 -2.80 -5.17 10.30
N SER A 35 -2.10 -4.46 9.41
CA SER A 35 -1.74 -4.90 8.06
C SER A 35 -2.05 -6.36 7.77
N ARG A 36 -3.12 -6.61 7.02
CA ARG A 36 -3.33 -7.92 6.37
C ARG A 36 -2.53 -7.95 5.07
N GLY A 37 -1.24 -8.24 5.17
CA GLY A 37 -0.39 -8.59 4.05
C GLY A 37 0.83 -9.32 4.61
N GLY A 38 0.89 -10.64 4.42
CA GLY A 38 1.92 -11.52 4.97
C GLY A 38 1.55 -12.10 6.34
N ASP A 39 1.54 -13.43 6.47
CA ASP A 39 1.41 -14.14 7.77
C ASP A 39 2.59 -13.84 8.74
N ASP A 40 3.54 -13.02 8.31
CA ASP A 40 4.71 -12.55 9.05
C ASP A 40 4.67 -11.05 9.38
N GLY A 41 3.63 -10.31 8.95
CA GLY A 41 3.47 -8.89 9.28
C GLY A 41 4.48 -7.96 8.61
N PHE A 42 5.19 -8.43 7.59
CA PHE A 42 5.97 -7.58 6.70
C PHE A 42 5.14 -7.28 5.44
N PRO A 43 5.15 -6.03 4.94
CA PRO A 43 4.64 -5.79 3.60
C PRO A 43 5.41 -6.67 2.61
N ASN A 44 4.71 -7.13 1.57
CA ASN A 44 5.24 -8.04 0.56
C ASN A 44 6.27 -7.36 -0.35
N GLU A 45 7.38 -6.89 0.22
CA GLU A 45 8.41 -6.09 -0.40
C GLU A 45 9.72 -6.88 -0.37
N VAL A 46 10.02 -7.57 -1.46
CA VAL A 46 11.37 -8.04 -1.76
C VAL A 46 12.00 -6.95 -2.63
N ASP A 47 13.25 -6.54 -2.42
CA ASP A 47 13.98 -5.57 -3.26
C ASP A 47 13.30 -4.23 -3.56
N ARG A 48 13.20 -3.37 -2.55
CA ARG A 48 13.10 -1.92 -2.77
C ARG A 48 14.05 -1.19 -1.86
N ASN A 49 14.51 -0.02 -2.31
CA ASN A 49 15.22 0.90 -1.45
C ASN A 49 14.29 1.31 -0.28
N ILE A 50 14.53 0.72 0.89
CA ILE A 50 13.72 0.85 2.10
C ILE A 50 13.53 2.33 2.50
N GLN A 51 14.50 3.18 2.18
CA GLN A 51 14.45 4.60 2.52
C GLN A 51 13.69 5.43 1.47
N GLU A 52 13.79 5.09 0.19
CA GLU A 52 13.27 5.93 -0.90
C GLU A 52 11.79 5.69 -1.22
N GLU A 53 11.27 4.47 -1.02
CA GLU A 53 9.90 4.14 -1.47
C GLU A 53 9.01 3.52 -0.38
N HIS A 54 9.58 2.70 0.50
CA HIS A 54 8.83 2.01 1.55
C HIS A 54 8.33 2.97 2.65
N ALA A 55 9.22 3.82 3.19
CA ALA A 55 8.83 4.79 4.21
C ALA A 55 7.81 5.83 3.68
N PRO A 56 7.97 6.41 2.46
CA PRO A 56 6.94 7.25 1.85
C PRO A 56 5.61 6.51 1.62
N TRP A 57 5.64 5.25 1.19
CA TRP A 57 4.41 4.47 0.99
C TRP A 57 3.63 4.31 2.28
N HIS A 58 4.28 3.89 3.37
CA HIS A 58 3.63 3.77 4.66
C HIS A 58 3.23 5.12 5.27
N GLY A 59 4.03 6.16 5.05
CA GLY A 59 3.71 7.52 5.47
C GLY A 59 2.43 8.05 4.82
N LEU A 60 2.13 7.61 3.60
CA LEU A 60 0.97 8.06 2.83
C LEU A 60 -0.25 7.14 2.96
N HIS A 61 -0.04 5.83 2.84
CA HIS A 61 -1.09 4.82 2.72
C HIS A 61 -1.24 3.94 3.96
N GLY A 62 -0.36 4.11 4.95
CA GLY A 62 -0.34 3.26 6.13
C GLY A 62 -0.18 1.79 5.74
N ASN A 63 -1.18 0.99 6.08
CA ASN A 63 -1.19 -0.46 5.88
C ASN A 63 -2.13 -0.92 4.77
N MET A 64 -2.59 -0.01 3.91
CA MET A 64 -3.53 -0.35 2.84
C MET A 64 -2.92 -1.32 1.83
N ARG A 65 -3.74 -2.25 1.35
CA ARG A 65 -3.42 -3.11 0.21
C ARG A 65 -3.44 -2.29 -1.06
N VAL A 66 -2.69 -2.73 -2.07
CA VAL A 66 -2.60 -2.00 -3.34
C VAL A 66 -3.93 -1.86 -4.07
N GLY A 67 -4.85 -2.82 -3.91
CA GLY A 67 -6.23 -2.69 -4.45
C GLY A 67 -7.07 -1.64 -3.72
N GLU A 68 -6.84 -1.45 -2.41
CA GLU A 68 -7.51 -0.40 -1.63
C GLU A 68 -6.97 0.98 -2.02
N VAL A 69 -5.64 1.10 -2.19
CA VAL A 69 -5.01 2.31 -2.73
C VAL A 69 -5.52 2.63 -4.13
N ALA A 70 -5.64 1.62 -5.00
CA ALA A 70 -6.19 1.77 -6.34
C ALA A 70 -7.64 2.27 -6.32
N ARG A 71 -8.46 1.75 -5.40
CA ARG A 71 -9.85 2.18 -5.24
C ARG A 71 -9.92 3.65 -4.83
N LEU A 72 -9.17 4.04 -3.81
CA LEU A 72 -9.14 5.44 -3.36
C LEU A 72 -8.66 6.38 -4.47
N ALA A 73 -7.61 6.00 -5.21
CA ALA A 73 -7.09 6.81 -6.31
C ALA A 73 -8.13 7.04 -7.43
N LEU A 74 -8.96 6.04 -7.74
CA LEU A 74 -9.92 6.13 -8.85
C LEU A 74 -11.26 6.74 -8.42
N PHE A 75 -11.74 6.42 -7.23
CA PHE A 75 -13.09 6.75 -6.77
C PHE A 75 -13.14 7.96 -5.84
N ASP A 76 -12.14 8.14 -4.97
CA ASP A 76 -12.14 9.08 -3.84
C ASP A 76 -10.94 10.05 -3.93
N TRP A 77 -10.66 10.55 -5.13
CA TRP A 77 -9.44 11.29 -5.44
C TRP A 77 -9.24 12.55 -4.60
N GLU A 78 -10.32 13.27 -4.36
CA GLU A 78 -10.35 14.53 -3.62
C GLU A 78 -9.91 14.32 -2.17
N VAL A 79 -10.23 13.15 -1.59
CA VAL A 79 -9.85 12.77 -0.23
C VAL A 79 -8.49 12.07 -0.22
N PHE A 80 -8.19 11.32 -1.27
CA PHE A 80 -6.95 10.55 -1.38
C PHE A 80 -5.72 11.42 -1.64
N ASN A 81 -5.86 12.48 -2.45
CA ASN A 81 -4.75 13.36 -2.81
C ASN A 81 -4.60 14.49 -1.76
N PRO A 82 -3.50 14.54 -0.99
CA PRO A 82 -3.30 15.53 0.06
C PRO A 82 -3.20 16.98 -0.47
N HIS A 83 -3.00 17.18 -1.79
CA HIS A 83 -3.06 18.51 -2.40
C HIS A 83 -4.50 19.02 -2.59
N HIS A 84 -5.50 18.13 -2.55
CA HIS A 84 -6.93 18.46 -2.63
C HIS A 84 -7.64 18.41 -1.27
N GLU A 85 -6.97 17.91 -0.23
CA GLU A 85 -7.52 17.84 1.13
C GLU A 85 -7.83 19.27 1.64
N ILE A 86 -9.10 19.53 1.96
CA ILE A 86 -9.55 20.80 2.51
C ILE A 86 -8.92 20.96 3.90
N LYS A 87 -8.17 22.05 4.10
CA LYS A 87 -7.52 22.34 5.38
C LYS A 87 -8.55 22.91 6.35
N GLU A 88 -9.17 22.05 7.14
CA GLU A 88 -9.99 22.49 8.28
C GLU A 88 -9.12 23.24 9.30
N GLN A 89 -9.77 24.13 10.06
CA GLN A 89 -9.11 25.13 10.91
C GLN A 89 -8.20 24.50 12.01
N ASP A 90 -8.45 23.23 12.36
CA ASP A 90 -7.69 22.46 13.36
C ASP A 90 -6.90 21.27 12.76
N THR A 91 -6.79 21.17 11.43
CA THR A 91 -6.02 20.08 10.83
C THR A 91 -4.54 20.27 11.12
N HIS A 92 -3.96 19.33 11.88
CA HIS A 92 -2.55 19.34 12.29
C HIS A 92 -1.61 19.50 11.08
N ARG A 93 -1.08 20.72 10.87
CA ARG A 93 -0.25 21.09 9.70
C ARG A 93 0.89 20.11 9.43
N GLY A 94 1.59 19.67 10.47
CA GLY A 94 2.71 18.72 10.34
C GLY A 94 2.31 17.31 9.85
N ARG A 95 1.02 16.93 9.95
CA ARG A 95 0.51 15.66 9.38
C ARG A 95 0.33 15.80 7.87
N ILE A 96 -0.27 16.91 7.42
CA ILE A 96 -0.45 17.20 6.00
C ILE A 96 0.91 17.31 5.32
N GLU A 97 1.86 18.05 5.89
CA GLU A 97 3.20 18.23 5.29
C GLU A 97 3.93 16.90 5.05
N LYS A 98 3.89 15.98 6.02
CA LYS A 98 4.48 14.64 5.87
C LYS A 98 3.80 13.82 4.79
N ARG A 99 2.47 13.87 4.69
CA ARG A 99 1.71 13.19 3.62
C ARG A 99 2.02 13.78 2.26
N THR A 100 2.04 15.11 2.14
CA THR A 100 2.36 15.83 0.90
C THR A 100 3.80 15.55 0.44
N SER A 101 4.77 15.51 1.36
CA SER A 101 6.14 15.11 1.04
C SER A 101 6.19 13.68 0.52
N SER A 102 5.55 12.74 1.21
CA SER A 102 5.49 11.33 0.79
C SER A 102 4.81 11.15 -0.57
N TRP A 103 3.73 11.91 -0.83
CA TRP A 103 3.05 11.95 -2.12
C TRP A 103 3.98 12.43 -3.24
N ASN A 104 4.67 13.54 -3.01
CA ASN A 104 5.57 14.11 -4.01
C ASN A 104 6.73 13.17 -4.34
N THR A 105 7.27 12.45 -3.34
CA THR A 105 8.33 11.45 -3.54
C THR A 105 7.84 10.26 -4.37
N LEU A 106 6.63 9.76 -4.11
CA LEU A 106 6.11 8.57 -4.80
C LEU A 106 5.55 8.85 -6.19
N TYR A 107 4.81 9.94 -6.34
CA TYR A 107 3.97 10.19 -7.51
C TYR A 107 4.32 11.49 -8.25
N GLY A 108 4.99 12.42 -7.57
CA GLY A 108 5.26 13.77 -8.09
C GLY A 108 4.15 14.77 -7.75
N LYS A 109 4.52 16.07 -7.74
CA LYS A 109 3.65 17.18 -7.31
C LYS A 109 2.38 17.35 -8.16
N LYS A 110 2.44 17.01 -9.45
CA LYS A 110 1.32 17.13 -10.40
C LYS A 110 0.77 15.76 -10.82
N ALA A 111 0.86 14.77 -9.94
CA ALA A 111 0.41 13.40 -10.23
C ALA A 111 -1.07 13.38 -10.60
N THR A 112 -1.39 12.72 -11.71
CA THR A 112 -2.78 12.42 -12.11
C THR A 112 -3.21 11.07 -11.54
N LYS A 113 -4.52 10.76 -11.56
CA LYS A 113 -5.05 9.43 -11.25
C LYS A 113 -4.27 8.33 -11.98
N ARG A 114 -4.03 8.55 -13.28
CA ARG A 114 -3.25 7.66 -14.12
C ARG A 114 -1.82 7.50 -13.61
N THR A 115 -1.10 8.59 -13.35
CA THR A 115 0.27 8.56 -12.83
C THR A 115 0.38 7.73 -11.55
N VAL A 116 -0.55 7.94 -10.61
CA VAL A 116 -0.62 7.18 -9.36
C VAL A 116 -0.82 5.69 -9.65
N MET A 117 -1.80 5.35 -10.50
CA MET A 117 -2.09 3.96 -10.84
C MET A 117 -0.93 3.26 -11.53
N GLU A 118 -0.22 3.95 -12.44
CA GLU A 118 0.98 3.42 -13.09
C GLU A 118 2.07 3.08 -12.05
N VAL A 119 2.29 3.96 -11.06
CA VAL A 119 3.27 3.72 -9.98
C VAL A 119 2.83 2.54 -9.10
N VAL A 120 1.54 2.48 -8.71
CA VAL A 120 0.99 1.37 -7.91
C VAL A 120 1.17 0.04 -8.65
N ILE A 121 0.85 -0.02 -9.94
CA ILE A 121 0.97 -1.23 -10.75
C ILE A 121 2.43 -1.64 -10.90
N LYS A 122 3.29 -0.74 -11.42
CA LYS A 122 4.67 -1.07 -11.78
C LYS A 122 5.52 -1.38 -10.57
N LYS A 123 5.37 -0.60 -9.50
CA LYS A 123 6.24 -0.72 -8.35
C LYS A 123 5.62 -1.64 -7.29
N PHE A 124 4.34 -1.45 -6.95
CA PHE A 124 3.69 -2.06 -5.77
C PHE A 124 2.91 -3.35 -6.06
N THR A 125 2.78 -3.79 -7.31
CA THR A 125 1.92 -4.93 -7.66
C THR A 125 2.71 -6.10 -8.24
N ARG A 126 3.28 -6.92 -7.36
CA ARG A 126 4.09 -8.10 -7.76
C ARG A 126 3.31 -9.41 -7.81
N ARG A 127 2.43 -9.67 -6.83
CA ARG A 127 1.74 -10.97 -6.74
C ARG A 127 0.55 -11.00 -7.69
N ASN A 128 0.29 -12.19 -8.25
CA ASN A 128 -0.89 -12.42 -9.09
C ASN A 128 -2.21 -12.09 -8.38
N HIS A 129 -2.29 -12.28 -7.06
CA HIS A 129 -3.49 -11.94 -6.29
C HIS A 129 -3.74 -10.42 -6.25
N ASP A 130 -2.68 -9.62 -6.11
CA ASP A 130 -2.76 -8.15 -6.09
C ASP A 130 -3.12 -7.63 -7.48
N ARG A 131 -2.52 -8.21 -8.54
CA ARG A 131 -2.87 -7.91 -9.93
C ARG A 131 -4.34 -8.16 -10.23
N LYS A 132 -4.86 -9.32 -9.81
CA LYS A 132 -6.30 -9.65 -9.95
C LYS A 132 -7.19 -8.67 -9.19
N HIS A 133 -6.77 -8.23 -8.01
CA HIS A 133 -7.54 -7.26 -7.22
C HIS A 133 -7.57 -5.89 -7.92
N ILE A 134 -6.42 -5.37 -8.38
CA ILE A 134 -6.38 -4.10 -9.12
C ILE A 134 -7.19 -4.19 -10.42
N ARG A 135 -7.14 -5.32 -11.13
CA ARG A 135 -7.94 -5.53 -12.34
C ARG A 135 -9.44 -5.36 -12.07
N ARG A 136 -9.97 -5.99 -11.02
CA ARG A 136 -11.37 -5.82 -10.62
C ARG A 136 -11.72 -4.36 -10.32
N VAL A 137 -10.84 -3.65 -9.61
CA VAL A 137 -11.04 -2.23 -9.30
C VAL A 137 -11.04 -1.37 -10.58
N LEU A 138 -10.19 -1.67 -11.56
CA LEU A 138 -10.18 -1.00 -12.87
C LEU A 138 -11.47 -1.28 -13.67
N ASP A 139 -11.95 -2.52 -13.65
CA ASP A 139 -13.19 -2.90 -14.31
C ASP A 139 -14.40 -2.14 -13.70
N GLU A 140 -14.49 -2.10 -12.37
CA GLU A 140 -15.48 -1.28 -11.65
C GLU A 140 -15.37 0.21 -12.02
N ALA A 141 -14.15 0.75 -12.07
CA ALA A 141 -13.91 2.14 -12.38
C ALA A 141 -14.31 2.49 -13.82
N LEU A 142 -14.13 1.58 -14.77
CA LEU A 142 -14.54 1.77 -16.17
C LEU A 142 -16.07 1.80 -16.27
N ILE A 143 -16.75 0.85 -15.63
CA ILE A 143 -18.23 0.77 -15.61
C ILE A 143 -18.81 2.05 -15.01
N MET A 144 -18.23 2.53 -13.91
CA MET A 144 -18.66 3.75 -13.22
C MET A 144 -18.13 5.04 -13.85
N LYS A 145 -17.47 4.96 -15.02
CA LYS A 145 -16.89 6.11 -15.75
C LYS A 145 -15.93 6.97 -14.92
N LYS A 146 -15.25 6.38 -13.93
CA LYS A 146 -14.20 7.01 -13.12
C LYS A 146 -12.84 7.03 -13.83
N VAL A 147 -12.67 6.16 -14.82
CA VAL A 147 -11.51 6.12 -15.73
C VAL A 147 -12.00 6.07 -17.17
N GLY A 148 -11.32 6.78 -18.08
CA GLY A 148 -11.62 6.71 -19.51
C GLY A 148 -11.13 5.40 -20.13
N LYS A 149 -11.78 4.94 -21.20
CA LYS A 149 -11.42 3.68 -21.90
C LYS A 149 -9.94 3.62 -22.28
N ARG A 150 -9.37 4.73 -22.79
CA ARG A 150 -7.95 4.81 -23.17
C ARG A 150 -7.01 4.55 -21.99
N ASP A 151 -7.28 5.18 -20.84
CA ASP A 151 -6.45 5.01 -19.65
C ASP A 151 -6.65 3.63 -19.03
N TYR A 152 -7.87 3.10 -19.04
CA TYR A 152 -8.16 1.72 -18.64
C TYR A 152 -7.33 0.72 -19.46
N ASP A 153 -7.39 0.80 -20.79
CA ASP A 153 -6.67 -0.11 -21.69
C ASP A 153 -5.16 -0.07 -21.44
N GLN A 154 -4.62 1.12 -21.16
CA GLN A 154 -3.20 1.29 -20.84
C GLN A 154 -2.83 0.70 -19.47
N LEU A 155 -3.62 0.94 -18.43
CA LEU A 155 -3.36 0.40 -17.09
C LEU A 155 -3.51 -1.13 -17.06
N VAL A 156 -4.45 -1.68 -17.83
CA VAL A 156 -4.62 -3.12 -18.01
C VAL A 156 -3.39 -3.73 -18.68
N ARG A 157 -2.88 -3.13 -19.76
CA ARG A 157 -1.65 -3.61 -20.41
C ARG A 157 -0.47 -3.66 -19.43
N LEU A 158 -0.33 -2.65 -18.58
CA LEU A 158 0.71 -2.62 -17.53
C LEU A 158 0.56 -3.74 -16.48
N LEU A 159 -0.67 -4.16 -16.17
CA LEU A 159 -0.91 -5.30 -15.28
C LEU A 159 -0.53 -6.62 -15.94
N ASP A 160 -0.70 -6.73 -17.25
CA ASP A 160 -0.47 -7.95 -18.01
C ASP A 160 1.00 -8.08 -18.45
N GLU A 161 1.75 -6.97 -18.53
CA GLU A 161 3.20 -6.97 -18.70
C GLU A 161 3.85 -7.82 -17.60
N ARG A 162 4.54 -8.90 -18.00
CA ARG A 162 5.30 -9.74 -17.07
C ARG A 162 6.42 -8.88 -16.47
N ILE A 163 6.44 -8.75 -15.15
CA ILE A 163 7.64 -8.29 -14.45
C ILE A 163 8.67 -9.40 -14.67
N LYS A 164 9.73 -9.13 -15.44
CA LYS A 164 10.88 -10.04 -15.50
C LYS A 164 11.40 -10.17 -14.08
N GLU A 165 11.36 -11.39 -13.54
CA GLU A 165 11.92 -11.76 -12.24
C GLU A 165 13.45 -11.62 -12.26
#